data_AF-A0A5C5QNE9-F1
#
_entry.id   AF-A0A5C5QNE9-F1
#
_cell.length_a   1.000
_cell.length_b   1.000
_cell.length_c   1.000
_cell.angle_alpha   90.00
_cell.angle_beta   90.00
_cell.angle_gamma   90.00
#
_symmetry.space_group_name_H-M   'P 1'
#
loop_
_entity.id
_entity.type
_entity.pdbx_description
1 polymer ?
#
loop_
_entity_poly.entity_id
_entity_poly.type
_entity_poly.pdbx_seq_one_letter_code
_entity_poly.pdbx_strand_id
1 'polypeptide(L)'
;MPPDEFERVWDDKGSKAYSDGSIWRPIPPSGYVAMGLVASRGYDRPSRNSVRCVRADLVIASYINELIWNNKRSPAKLDFSAWSISPPGAAAGEVYLSPGTFVGAASYTKPSMHIAAYSLRMQIPLHTAYPPPAPALSGDRQPAPFEKAVVSNISKLAWFTVKDPNLSALEQLRTSPTYRLERLDKYVLVGFGHNKSSLNQSFKWTATRGQNGSSLKTLTHTTGIEIGTEWGFNVWGASGKVSAKLSGGFTHTQTSSEGWTTSTAFEINATVPAHKAVAVYLVQSDYKLLRENGTQVATDISYTDGDNVYWSEYPPARECEVTCKPLPAPGS
;
A
#
# COMPACT_ATOMS: atom_id res chain seq x y z
N MET A 1 2.34 -26.45 -7.35
CA MET A 1 2.80 -27.83 -7.64
C MET A 1 2.29 -28.79 -6.58
N PRO A 2 1.96 -30.07 -6.86
CA PRO A 2 1.73 -31.04 -5.80
C PRO A 2 3.02 -31.23 -4.97
N PRO A 3 2.94 -31.59 -3.66
CA PRO A 3 4.12 -31.99 -2.90
C PRO A 3 4.76 -33.24 -3.51
N ASP A 4 6.06 -33.43 -3.33
CA ASP A 4 6.75 -34.67 -3.73
C ASP A 4 6.34 -35.82 -2.83
N GLU A 5 6.30 -35.56 -1.52
CA GLU A 5 5.95 -36.54 -0.50
C GLU A 5 5.22 -35.91 0.69
N PHE A 6 4.79 -36.76 1.62
CA PHE A 6 4.31 -36.34 2.93
C PHE A 6 5.03 -37.08 4.06
N GLU A 7 5.43 -36.33 5.08
CA GLU A 7 6.00 -36.84 6.32
C GLU A 7 4.93 -36.77 7.44
N ARG A 8 4.70 -37.88 8.17
CA ARG A 8 3.76 -37.88 9.29
C ARG A 8 4.40 -37.17 10.49
N VAL A 9 3.78 -36.09 10.95
CA VAL A 9 4.26 -35.27 12.08
C VAL A 9 3.60 -35.71 13.39
N TRP A 10 2.35 -36.16 13.34
CA TRP A 10 1.60 -36.60 14.51
C TRP A 10 0.48 -37.56 14.12
N ASP A 11 0.08 -38.42 15.04
CA ASP A 11 -1.14 -39.21 14.98
C ASP A 11 -1.75 -39.40 16.37
N ASP A 12 -3.05 -39.64 16.40
CA ASP A 12 -3.82 -39.71 17.63
C ASP A 12 -3.82 -41.11 18.26
N LYS A 13 -2.92 -42.02 17.87
CA LYS A 13 -2.90 -43.39 18.41
C LYS A 13 -2.75 -43.38 19.92
N GLY A 14 -3.66 -44.10 20.58
CA GLY A 14 -3.72 -44.18 22.04
C GLY A 14 -4.53 -43.06 22.71
N SER A 15 -5.01 -42.06 21.97
CA SER A 15 -5.80 -40.94 22.50
C SER A 15 -7.20 -41.32 23.00
N LYS A 16 -7.71 -42.49 22.62
CA LYS A 16 -9.12 -42.91 22.81
C LYS A 16 -10.14 -41.95 22.19
N ALA A 17 -9.73 -41.14 21.20
CA ALA A 17 -10.64 -40.30 20.43
C ALA A 17 -11.65 -41.17 19.67
N TYR A 18 -12.84 -40.61 19.41
CA TYR A 18 -13.89 -41.31 18.66
C TYR A 18 -13.55 -41.49 17.17
N SER A 19 -12.59 -40.74 16.65
CA SER A 19 -12.20 -40.79 15.24
C SER A 19 -10.70 -40.61 15.10
N ASP A 20 -10.09 -41.56 14.40
CA ASP A 20 -8.66 -41.57 14.12
C ASP A 20 -8.26 -40.38 13.24
N GLY A 21 -7.11 -39.78 13.56
CA GLY A 21 -6.59 -38.62 12.86
C GLY A 21 -5.07 -38.55 12.86
N SER A 22 -4.53 -37.93 11.82
CA SER A 22 -3.09 -37.69 11.68
C SER A 22 -2.80 -36.34 11.04
N ILE A 23 -1.59 -35.84 11.29
CA ILE A 23 -1.10 -34.58 10.75
C ILE A 23 0.16 -34.82 9.95
N TRP A 24 0.21 -34.24 8.75
CA TRP A 24 1.23 -34.48 7.75
C TRP A 24 1.89 -33.18 7.30
N ARG A 25 3.20 -33.22 7.14
CA ARG A 25 4.00 -32.16 6.53
C ARG A 25 4.17 -32.48 5.03
N PRO A 26 3.68 -31.62 4.13
CA PRO A 26 4.00 -31.74 2.72
C PRO A 26 5.49 -31.45 2.49
N ILE A 27 6.16 -32.30 1.72
CA ILE A 27 7.53 -32.08 1.25
C ILE A 27 7.45 -31.41 -0.12
N PRO A 28 7.80 -30.11 -0.23
CA PRO A 28 7.64 -29.39 -1.48
C PRO A 28 8.73 -29.76 -2.49
N PRO A 29 8.44 -29.70 -3.81
CA PRO A 29 9.46 -29.78 -4.83
C PRO A 29 10.46 -28.62 -4.75
N SER A 30 11.63 -28.79 -5.36
CA SER A 30 12.65 -27.72 -5.45
C SER A 30 12.06 -26.43 -6.05
N GLY A 31 12.35 -25.29 -5.42
CA GLY A 31 11.80 -23.98 -5.79
C GLY A 31 10.38 -23.69 -5.25
N TYR A 32 9.79 -24.60 -4.49
CA TYR A 32 8.47 -24.44 -3.86
C TYR A 32 8.55 -24.58 -2.33
N VAL A 33 7.53 -24.08 -1.65
CA VAL A 33 7.34 -24.20 -0.20
C VAL A 33 5.97 -24.79 0.13
N ALA A 34 5.90 -25.49 1.26
CA ALA A 34 4.65 -25.85 1.89
C ALA A 34 4.17 -24.68 2.77
N MET A 35 2.89 -24.33 2.67
CA MET A 35 2.30 -23.19 3.40
C MET A 35 1.75 -23.59 4.78
N GLY A 36 2.01 -24.81 5.27
CA GLY A 36 1.47 -25.32 6.52
C GLY A 36 1.42 -26.86 6.57
N LEU A 37 0.73 -27.40 7.56
CA LEU A 37 0.47 -28.83 7.72
C LEU A 37 -0.92 -29.24 7.23
N VAL A 38 -1.12 -30.54 6.98
CA VAL A 38 -2.36 -31.14 6.52
C VAL A 38 -2.90 -32.09 7.57
N ALA A 39 -4.13 -31.87 8.03
CA ALA A 39 -4.85 -32.86 8.84
C ALA A 39 -5.54 -33.87 7.93
N SER A 40 -5.48 -35.16 8.29
CA SER A 40 -6.10 -36.26 7.56
C SER A 40 -6.90 -37.14 8.50
N ARG A 41 -7.99 -37.71 8.00
CA ARG A 41 -8.75 -38.75 8.70
C ARG A 41 -8.01 -40.08 8.57
N GLY A 42 -7.89 -40.81 9.69
CA GLY A 42 -7.12 -42.05 9.76
C GLY A 42 -5.60 -41.80 9.72
N TYR A 43 -4.85 -42.86 9.39
CA TYR A 43 -3.38 -42.88 9.45
C TYR A 43 -2.68 -43.00 8.10
N ASP A 44 -3.47 -43.01 7.03
CA ASP A 44 -2.96 -43.13 5.67
C ASP A 44 -2.45 -41.78 5.16
N ARG A 45 -1.42 -41.87 4.30
CA ARG A 45 -0.82 -40.70 3.67
C ARG A 45 -1.87 -39.96 2.84
N PRO A 46 -1.97 -38.62 2.96
CA PRO A 46 -2.88 -37.84 2.12
C PRO A 46 -2.55 -37.98 0.63
N SER A 47 -3.56 -37.82 -0.21
CA SER A 47 -3.35 -37.69 -1.65
C SER A 47 -2.46 -36.50 -1.95
N ARG A 48 -1.51 -36.64 -2.89
CA ARG A 48 -0.71 -35.51 -3.42
C ARG A 48 -1.57 -34.42 -4.08
N ASN A 49 -2.84 -34.72 -4.37
CA ASN A 49 -3.79 -33.73 -4.86
C ASN A 49 -4.48 -32.90 -3.76
N SER A 50 -4.35 -33.27 -2.49
CA SER A 50 -5.02 -32.59 -1.35
C SER A 50 -4.60 -31.13 -1.17
N VAL A 51 -3.34 -30.80 -1.51
CA VAL A 51 -2.78 -29.46 -1.37
C VAL A 51 -1.86 -29.13 -2.55
N ARG A 52 -1.43 -27.86 -2.64
CA ARG A 52 -0.42 -27.40 -3.57
C ARG A 52 0.65 -26.60 -2.83
N CYS A 53 1.91 -26.87 -3.15
CA CYS A 53 3.05 -26.06 -2.77
C CYS A 53 3.11 -24.82 -3.67
N VAL A 54 3.53 -23.70 -3.08
CA VAL A 54 3.60 -22.37 -3.71
C VAL A 54 5.05 -22.08 -4.07
N ARG A 55 5.30 -21.34 -5.16
CA ARG A 55 6.67 -20.97 -5.51
C ARG A 55 7.31 -20.16 -4.39
N ALA A 56 8.58 -20.42 -4.10
CA ALA A 56 9.29 -19.80 -3.00
C ALA A 56 9.44 -18.27 -3.15
N ASP A 57 9.36 -17.73 -4.37
CA ASP A 57 9.44 -16.28 -4.64
C ASP A 57 8.09 -15.54 -4.51
N LEU A 58 6.99 -16.27 -4.33
CA LEU A 58 5.64 -15.73 -4.15
C LEU A 58 5.20 -15.73 -2.67
N VAL A 59 6.15 -15.90 -1.75
CA VAL A 59 5.88 -15.97 -0.30
C VAL A 59 6.82 -15.08 0.49
N ILE A 60 6.42 -14.79 1.73
CA ILE A 60 7.23 -14.08 2.72
C ILE A 60 7.24 -14.88 4.03
N ALA A 61 8.41 -14.96 4.68
CA ALA A 61 8.52 -15.58 6.00
C ALA A 61 7.58 -14.88 7.00
N SER A 62 6.91 -15.65 7.83
CA SER A 62 5.82 -15.18 8.69
C SER A 62 5.95 -15.65 10.12
N TYR A 63 5.19 -15.03 11.01
CA TYR A 63 5.26 -15.30 12.44
C TYR A 63 4.33 -16.43 12.87
N ILE A 64 4.74 -17.13 13.92
CA ILE A 64 3.91 -18.09 14.64
C ILE A 64 3.16 -17.32 15.73
N ASN A 65 1.83 -17.36 15.65
CA ASN A 65 0.96 -16.49 16.42
C ASN A 65 0.20 -17.26 17.51
N GLU A 66 -1.12 -17.39 17.38
CA GLU A 66 -2.01 -17.93 18.41
C GLU A 66 -2.04 -19.45 18.39
N LEU A 67 -2.15 -20.06 19.58
CA LEU A 67 -2.43 -21.49 19.71
C LEU A 67 -3.82 -21.77 19.12
N ILE A 68 -3.89 -22.66 18.13
CA ILE A 68 -5.15 -23.15 17.58
C ILE A 68 -5.64 -24.34 18.39
N TRP A 69 -4.73 -25.28 18.67
CA TRP A 69 -5.08 -26.53 19.34
C TRP A 69 -3.84 -27.20 19.95
N ASN A 70 -4.00 -27.97 21.03
CA ASN A 70 -3.00 -28.93 21.49
C ASN A 70 -3.65 -30.15 22.14
N ASN A 71 -2.84 -31.20 22.32
CA ASN A 71 -3.29 -32.45 22.92
C ASN A 71 -2.79 -32.66 24.37
N LYS A 72 -2.45 -31.61 25.13
CA LYS A 72 -1.81 -31.71 26.47
C LYS A 72 -2.57 -32.56 27.50
N ARG A 73 -3.89 -32.69 27.33
CA ARG A 73 -4.77 -33.47 28.22
C ARG A 73 -5.28 -34.75 27.55
N SER A 74 -4.71 -35.13 26.41
CA SER A 74 -5.03 -36.35 25.70
C SER A 74 -4.13 -37.50 26.17
N PRO A 75 -4.63 -38.74 26.20
CA PRO A 75 -3.80 -39.95 26.35
C PRO A 75 -2.96 -40.30 25.11
N ALA A 76 -2.95 -39.44 24.08
CA ALA A 76 -2.14 -39.64 22.87
C ALA A 76 -0.65 -39.81 23.23
N LYS A 77 0.05 -40.66 22.47
CA LYS A 77 1.46 -40.98 22.75
C LYS A 77 2.44 -39.86 22.40
N LEU A 78 2.08 -38.98 21.47
CA LEU A 78 2.94 -37.92 20.96
C LEU A 78 2.38 -36.56 21.37
N ASP A 79 3.23 -35.67 21.88
CA ASP A 79 2.86 -34.28 22.13
C ASP A 79 2.72 -33.51 20.82
N PHE A 80 1.70 -32.66 20.72
CA PHE A 80 1.46 -31.80 19.58
C PHE A 80 0.73 -30.50 19.96
N SER A 81 1.16 -29.41 19.34
CA SER A 81 0.42 -28.16 19.30
C SER A 81 0.40 -27.55 17.89
N ALA A 82 -0.76 -27.05 17.48
CA ALA A 82 -0.98 -26.31 16.24
C ALA A 82 -1.06 -24.80 16.52
N TRP A 83 -0.38 -24.01 15.70
CA TRP A 83 -0.28 -22.56 15.85
C TRP A 83 -0.63 -21.86 14.54
N SER A 84 -1.33 -20.73 14.63
CA SER A 84 -1.66 -19.90 13.46
C SER A 84 -0.44 -19.18 12.90
N ILE A 85 -0.51 -18.84 11.61
CA ILE A 85 0.52 -18.08 10.90
C ILE A 85 -0.01 -16.67 10.66
N SER A 86 0.78 -15.65 10.98
CA SER A 86 0.44 -14.24 10.72
C SER A 86 1.51 -13.57 9.85
N PRO A 87 1.12 -12.78 8.83
CA PRO A 87 2.06 -12.06 7.99
C PRO A 87 2.81 -11.00 8.81
N PRO A 88 4.04 -10.65 8.41
CA PRO A 88 4.69 -9.44 8.89
C PRO A 88 4.00 -8.18 8.32
N GLY A 89 4.45 -7.00 8.73
CA GLY A 89 4.04 -5.75 8.09
C GLY A 89 4.47 -5.71 6.62
N ALA A 90 3.55 -5.39 5.72
CA ALA A 90 3.82 -5.30 4.30
C ALA A 90 4.85 -4.21 3.95
N ALA A 91 5.75 -4.53 3.02
CA ALA A 91 6.60 -3.52 2.40
C ALA A 91 5.77 -2.59 1.50
N ALA A 92 6.30 -1.40 1.23
CA ALA A 92 5.62 -0.42 0.38
C ALA A 92 5.36 -0.99 -1.03
N GLY A 93 4.11 -0.94 -1.47
CA GLY A 93 3.66 -1.52 -2.75
C GLY A 93 3.32 -3.01 -2.67
N GLU A 94 3.22 -3.60 -1.49
CA GLU A 94 3.00 -5.05 -1.33
C GLU A 94 1.77 -5.39 -0.48
N VAL A 95 1.31 -6.63 -0.65
CA VAL A 95 0.25 -7.28 0.13
C VAL A 95 0.75 -8.65 0.57
N TYR A 96 0.61 -8.93 1.86
CA TYR A 96 0.86 -10.23 2.47
C TYR A 96 -0.44 -10.83 2.98
N LEU A 97 -0.77 -12.03 2.52
CA LEU A 97 -1.98 -12.76 2.91
C LEU A 97 -1.60 -14.07 3.59
N SER A 98 -2.04 -14.23 4.84
CA SER A 98 -1.84 -15.49 5.57
C SER A 98 -2.50 -16.65 4.80
N PRO A 99 -1.92 -17.85 4.83
CA PRO A 99 -2.45 -19.01 4.10
C PRO A 99 -3.74 -19.59 4.70
N GLY A 100 -4.15 -19.18 5.91
CA GLY A 100 -5.28 -19.80 6.62
C GLY A 100 -5.00 -21.21 7.12
N THR A 101 -3.73 -21.58 7.26
CA THR A 101 -3.24 -22.89 7.71
C THR A 101 -2.57 -22.79 9.08
N PHE A 102 -1.86 -23.84 9.49
CA PHE A 102 -1.16 -23.91 10.76
C PHE A 102 0.22 -24.56 10.64
N VAL A 103 1.08 -24.26 11.60
CA VAL A 103 2.32 -25.00 11.87
C VAL A 103 2.15 -25.88 13.10
N GLY A 104 2.97 -26.93 13.20
CA GLY A 104 2.92 -27.89 14.30
C GLY A 104 4.22 -27.94 15.09
N ALA A 105 4.13 -28.23 16.38
CA ALA A 105 5.27 -28.48 17.25
C ALA A 105 5.09 -29.79 18.01
N ALA A 106 6.14 -30.59 18.14
CA ALA A 106 6.17 -31.79 18.99
C ALA A 106 6.37 -31.43 20.48
N SER A 107 5.69 -30.37 20.92
CA SER A 107 5.71 -29.84 22.28
C SER A 107 4.49 -28.93 22.48
N TYR A 108 4.30 -28.41 23.70
CA TYR A 108 3.25 -27.42 24.02
C TYR A 108 3.74 -25.98 23.99
N THR A 109 5.00 -25.76 23.65
CA THR A 109 5.63 -24.44 23.63
C THR A 109 5.59 -23.88 22.23
N LYS A 110 5.20 -22.60 22.10
CA LYS A 110 5.19 -21.92 20.80
C LYS A 110 6.60 -21.93 20.19
N PRO A 111 6.79 -22.49 19.00
CA PRO A 111 8.08 -22.39 18.32
C PRO A 111 8.40 -20.94 17.98
N SER A 112 9.68 -20.58 17.98
CA SER A 112 10.13 -19.26 17.53
C SER A 112 10.11 -19.13 16.00
N MET A 113 10.39 -20.23 15.29
CA MET A 113 10.39 -20.32 13.83
C MET A 113 9.88 -21.69 13.37
N HIS A 114 9.39 -21.76 12.13
CA HIS A 114 9.00 -23.02 11.50
C HIS A 114 9.14 -22.92 9.98
N ILE A 115 9.67 -23.96 9.34
CA ILE A 115 9.95 -24.05 7.89
C ILE A 115 8.71 -23.98 6.97
N ALA A 116 7.52 -23.83 7.55
CA ALA A 116 6.25 -23.73 6.83
C ALA A 116 5.47 -22.45 7.22
N ALA A 117 6.08 -21.57 8.03
CA ALA A 117 5.48 -20.31 8.43
C ALA A 117 5.70 -19.26 7.33
N TYR A 118 4.82 -19.27 6.34
CA TYR A 118 4.85 -18.36 5.20
C TYR A 118 3.48 -17.70 4.98
N SER A 119 3.48 -16.49 4.42
CA SER A 119 2.30 -15.82 3.86
C SER A 119 2.50 -15.60 2.37
N LEU A 120 1.40 -15.58 1.61
CA LEU A 120 1.42 -15.25 0.19
C LEU A 120 1.85 -13.79 0.03
N ARG A 121 2.74 -13.52 -0.92
CA ARG A 121 3.24 -12.18 -1.26
C ARG A 121 2.74 -11.77 -2.62
N MET A 122 2.12 -10.59 -2.69
CA MET A 122 1.59 -10.00 -3.91
C MET A 122 2.04 -8.54 -4.02
N GLN A 123 2.24 -8.07 -5.25
CA GLN A 123 2.46 -6.66 -5.53
C GLN A 123 1.11 -5.96 -5.64
N ILE A 124 1.05 -4.70 -5.20
CA ILE A 124 -0.05 -3.77 -5.50
C ILE A 124 0.28 -3.11 -6.83
N PRO A 125 -0.43 -3.42 -7.93
CA PRO A 125 -0.15 -2.80 -9.21
C PRO A 125 -0.42 -1.30 -9.14
N LEU A 126 0.58 -0.51 -9.51
CA LEU A 126 0.51 0.93 -9.62
C LEU A 126 0.68 1.34 -11.09
N HIS A 127 -0.29 2.07 -11.62
CA HIS A 127 -0.16 2.80 -12.87
C HIS A 127 0.06 4.28 -12.56
N THR A 128 1.02 4.91 -13.22
CA THR A 128 1.36 6.33 -13.06
C THR A 128 1.30 6.99 -14.44
N ALA A 129 0.48 8.03 -14.55
CA ALA A 129 0.44 8.92 -15.69
C ALA A 129 1.45 10.07 -15.53
N TYR A 130 1.82 10.70 -16.63
CA TYR A 130 2.66 11.89 -16.58
C TYR A 130 1.88 13.06 -15.97
N PRO A 131 2.42 13.74 -14.94
CA PRO A 131 1.77 14.92 -14.39
C PRO A 131 1.75 16.03 -15.45
N PRO A 132 0.66 16.83 -15.54
CA PRO A 132 0.66 18.01 -16.39
C PRO A 132 1.76 18.97 -15.93
N PRO A 133 2.35 19.78 -16.85
CA PRO A 133 3.32 20.79 -16.46
C PRO A 133 2.68 21.81 -15.50
N ALA A 134 3.49 22.38 -14.61
CA ALA A 134 3.04 23.43 -13.72
C ALA A 134 2.45 24.62 -14.51
N PRO A 135 1.38 25.27 -14.00
CA PRO A 135 0.71 26.34 -14.75
C PRO A 135 1.64 27.52 -14.98
N ALA A 136 1.73 27.97 -16.24
CA ALA A 136 2.44 29.17 -16.61
C ALA A 136 1.50 30.39 -16.60
N LEU A 137 1.96 31.50 -16.02
CA LEU A 137 1.30 32.79 -16.08
C LEU A 137 1.29 33.31 -17.52
N SER A 138 0.09 33.50 -18.06
CA SER A 138 -0.13 34.12 -19.37
C SER A 138 -0.23 35.64 -19.30
N GLY A 139 -0.22 36.22 -18.09
CA GLY A 139 -0.38 37.65 -17.85
C GLY A 139 -0.10 38.04 -16.40
N ASP A 140 -0.41 39.30 -16.09
CA ASP A 140 -0.16 39.96 -14.81
C ASP A 140 -1.36 39.92 -13.84
N ARG A 141 -2.38 39.13 -14.19
CA ARG A 141 -3.60 38.94 -13.40
C ARG A 141 -3.50 37.66 -12.58
N GLN A 142 -4.17 37.68 -11.43
CA GLN A 142 -4.25 36.52 -10.55
C GLN A 142 -4.93 35.34 -11.29
N PRO A 143 -4.29 34.16 -11.32
CA PRO A 143 -4.88 32.95 -11.90
C PRO A 143 -6.10 32.43 -11.13
N ALA A 144 -6.77 31.44 -11.71
CA ALA A 144 -7.76 30.67 -10.98
C ALA A 144 -7.14 30.00 -9.72
N PRO A 145 -7.93 29.79 -8.66
CA PRO A 145 -7.42 29.21 -7.41
C PRO A 145 -6.95 27.76 -7.55
N PHE A 146 -7.43 27.03 -8.57
CA PHE A 146 -7.01 25.66 -8.85
C PHE A 146 -7.24 25.30 -10.31
N GLU A 147 -6.41 24.38 -10.80
CA GLU A 147 -6.56 23.74 -12.09
C GLU A 147 -7.53 22.56 -12.05
N LYS A 148 -7.91 22.07 -13.23
CA LYS A 148 -8.69 20.83 -13.35
C LYS A 148 -7.86 19.65 -12.82
N ALA A 149 -8.45 18.86 -11.94
CA ALA A 149 -7.84 17.63 -11.45
C ALA A 149 -7.70 16.58 -12.56
N VAL A 150 -6.55 15.91 -12.61
CA VAL A 150 -6.23 14.88 -13.59
C VAL A 150 -5.86 13.60 -12.85
N VAL A 151 -6.42 12.46 -13.27
CA VAL A 151 -6.01 11.15 -12.74
C VAL A 151 -4.53 10.94 -13.04
N SER A 152 -3.71 10.97 -12.00
CA SER A 152 -2.26 10.82 -12.10
C SER A 152 -1.81 9.42 -11.74
N ASN A 153 -2.50 8.74 -10.81
CA ASN A 153 -2.15 7.39 -10.41
C ASN A 153 -3.37 6.52 -10.16
N ILE A 154 -3.21 5.23 -10.44
CA ILE A 154 -4.23 4.21 -10.16
C ILE A 154 -3.55 3.03 -9.48
N SER A 155 -3.94 2.76 -8.24
CA SER A 155 -3.54 1.57 -7.49
C SER A 155 -4.66 0.52 -7.54
N LYS A 156 -4.32 -0.72 -7.93
CA LYS A 156 -5.27 -1.84 -7.99
C LYS A 156 -5.18 -2.69 -6.73
N LEU A 157 -6.26 -2.73 -5.96
CA LEU A 157 -6.34 -3.43 -4.68
C LEU A 157 -7.14 -4.73 -4.85
N ALA A 158 -6.59 -5.85 -4.39
CA ALA A 158 -7.36 -7.10 -4.38
C ALA A 158 -8.51 -7.00 -3.38
N TRP A 159 -9.66 -7.59 -3.70
CA TRP A 159 -10.87 -7.49 -2.87
C TRP A 159 -10.64 -7.82 -1.38
N PHE A 160 -9.78 -8.79 -1.07
CA PHE A 160 -9.51 -9.19 0.31
C PHE A 160 -8.65 -8.19 1.10
N THR A 161 -8.14 -7.12 0.45
CA THR A 161 -7.42 -6.02 1.10
C THR A 161 -8.33 -4.83 1.40
N VAL A 162 -9.60 -4.89 1.02
CA VAL A 162 -10.59 -3.82 1.20
C VAL A 162 -11.79 -4.36 1.98
N LYS A 163 -12.27 -3.62 2.98
CA LYS A 163 -13.59 -3.85 3.55
C LYS A 163 -14.60 -3.04 2.76
N ASP A 164 -15.56 -3.71 2.15
CA ASP A 164 -16.69 -3.04 1.52
C ASP A 164 -17.89 -3.08 2.48
N PRO A 165 -18.42 -1.94 2.94
CA PRO A 165 -19.55 -1.92 3.87
C PRO A 165 -20.84 -2.48 3.25
N ASN A 166 -20.93 -2.53 1.91
CA ASN A 166 -22.14 -2.90 1.20
C ASN A 166 -22.05 -4.28 0.54
N LEU A 167 -20.88 -4.95 0.57
CA LEU A 167 -20.67 -6.24 -0.08
C LEU A 167 -20.00 -7.24 0.86
N SER A 168 -20.58 -8.44 0.96
CA SER A 168 -19.93 -9.57 1.63
C SER A 168 -18.65 -10.00 0.90
N ALA A 169 -17.76 -10.73 1.58
CA ALA A 169 -16.51 -11.22 1.01
C ALA A 169 -16.70 -11.98 -0.32
N LEU A 170 -17.73 -12.83 -0.41
CA LEU A 170 -18.01 -13.61 -1.61
C LEU A 170 -18.58 -12.75 -2.74
N GLU A 171 -19.38 -11.74 -2.42
CA GLU A 171 -19.87 -10.77 -3.41
C GLU A 171 -18.72 -9.92 -3.93
N GLN A 172 -17.85 -9.41 -3.07
CA GLN A 172 -16.65 -8.67 -3.48
C GLN A 172 -15.80 -9.51 -4.44
N LEU A 173 -15.50 -10.78 -4.10
CA LEU A 173 -14.76 -11.68 -4.99
C LEU A 173 -15.41 -11.86 -6.36
N ARG A 174 -16.76 -11.87 -6.43
CA ARG A 174 -17.51 -12.15 -7.66
C ARG A 174 -17.76 -10.92 -8.52
N THR A 175 -18.00 -9.75 -7.91
CA THR A 175 -18.47 -8.54 -8.61
C THR A 175 -17.46 -7.40 -8.60
N SER A 176 -16.47 -7.45 -7.70
CA SER A 176 -15.38 -6.48 -7.63
C SER A 176 -14.09 -7.15 -7.12
N PRO A 177 -13.58 -8.21 -7.78
CA PRO A 177 -12.35 -8.90 -7.38
C PRO A 177 -11.14 -7.94 -7.27
N THR A 178 -11.20 -6.81 -7.98
CA THR A 178 -10.24 -5.72 -7.90
C THR A 178 -10.96 -4.39 -7.65
N TYR A 179 -10.45 -3.60 -6.71
CA TYR A 179 -10.83 -2.20 -6.47
C TYR A 179 -9.79 -1.27 -7.07
N ARG A 180 -10.19 -0.04 -7.43
CA ARG A 180 -9.28 1.03 -7.87
C ARG A 180 -9.22 2.12 -6.81
N LEU A 181 -8.03 2.41 -6.31
CA LEU A 181 -7.75 3.63 -5.56
C LEU A 181 -7.07 4.61 -6.52
N GLU A 182 -7.84 5.59 -6.98
CA GLU A 182 -7.40 6.60 -7.95
C GLU A 182 -6.88 7.82 -7.21
N ARG A 183 -5.74 8.37 -7.65
CA ARG A 183 -5.22 9.65 -7.22
C ARG A 183 -5.39 10.66 -8.35
N LEU A 184 -5.99 11.80 -8.04
CA LEU A 184 -6.20 12.90 -8.95
C LEU A 184 -5.39 14.10 -8.47
N ASP A 185 -4.40 14.51 -9.26
CA ASP A 185 -3.54 15.64 -8.92
C ASP A 185 -4.06 16.92 -9.59
N LYS A 186 -4.01 18.03 -8.85
CA LYS A 186 -4.28 19.38 -9.34
C LYS A 186 -3.30 20.38 -8.74
N TYR A 187 -2.97 21.40 -9.50
CA TYR A 187 -2.25 22.55 -8.97
C TYR A 187 -3.23 23.50 -8.26
N VAL A 188 -2.87 23.92 -7.05
CA VAL A 188 -3.62 24.89 -6.24
C VAL A 188 -2.78 26.15 -6.05
N LEU A 189 -3.35 27.31 -6.36
CA LEU A 189 -2.69 28.60 -6.19
C LEU A 189 -2.63 28.94 -4.69
N VAL A 190 -1.43 29.00 -4.14
CA VAL A 190 -1.19 29.34 -2.72
C VAL A 190 -0.64 30.75 -2.53
N GLY A 191 -0.15 31.37 -3.60
CA GLY A 191 0.39 32.72 -3.57
C GLY A 191 0.31 33.39 -4.92
N PHE A 192 0.00 34.69 -4.92
CA PHE A 192 0.09 35.54 -6.09
C PHE A 192 0.59 36.93 -5.66
N GLY A 193 1.56 37.46 -6.40
CA GLY A 193 2.12 38.78 -6.16
C GLY A 193 2.40 39.47 -7.47
N HIS A 194 1.88 40.69 -7.64
CA HIS A 194 2.16 41.52 -8.80
C HIS A 194 2.82 42.83 -8.32
N ASN A 195 4.12 42.94 -8.61
CA ASN A 195 4.90 44.13 -8.32
C ASN A 195 4.80 45.14 -9.46
N LYS A 196 4.05 46.22 -9.24
CA LYS A 196 3.89 47.32 -10.21
C LYS A 196 4.96 48.40 -10.08
N SER A 197 5.83 48.31 -9.07
CA SER A 197 6.85 49.31 -8.78
C SER A 197 8.14 49.05 -9.54
N SER A 198 9.03 50.04 -9.54
CA SER A 198 10.38 49.97 -10.13
C SER A 198 11.42 49.33 -9.22
N LEU A 199 11.05 48.93 -8.00
CA LEU A 199 11.92 48.26 -7.03
C LEU A 199 11.39 46.85 -6.76
N ASN A 200 12.26 45.95 -6.32
CA ASN A 200 11.83 44.62 -5.90
C ASN A 200 10.92 44.70 -4.67
N GLN A 201 9.90 43.84 -4.62
CA GLN A 201 8.96 43.76 -3.49
C GLN A 201 8.95 42.36 -2.90
N SER A 202 8.91 42.28 -1.57
CA SER A 202 8.79 41.00 -0.87
C SER A 202 7.33 40.68 -0.60
N PHE A 203 6.92 39.47 -0.96
CA PHE A 203 5.62 38.89 -0.68
C PHE A 203 5.78 37.71 0.26
N LYS A 204 4.75 37.50 1.08
CA LYS A 204 4.68 36.43 2.05
C LYS A 204 3.30 35.80 2.00
N TRP A 205 3.26 34.48 1.83
CA TRP A 205 2.04 33.68 1.83
C TRP A 205 2.16 32.55 2.83
N THR A 206 1.03 32.09 3.35
CA THR A 206 0.96 30.92 4.23
C THR A 206 0.27 29.80 3.46
N ALA A 207 0.92 28.65 3.39
CA ALA A 207 0.37 27.44 2.79
C ALA A 207 0.27 26.33 3.83
N THR A 208 -0.50 25.29 3.52
CA THR A 208 -0.73 24.17 4.43
C THR A 208 -0.34 22.87 3.76
N ARG A 209 0.55 22.10 4.38
CA ARG A 209 0.89 20.73 4.01
C ARG A 209 -0.10 19.75 4.65
N GLY A 210 -0.46 18.71 3.92
CA GLY A 210 -1.26 17.60 4.42
C GLY A 210 -2.77 17.84 4.37
N GLN A 211 -3.51 17.16 5.23
CA GLN A 211 -4.97 17.27 5.34
C GLN A 211 -5.47 17.24 6.79
N ASN A 212 -6.76 17.54 6.94
CA ASN A 212 -7.47 17.24 8.17
C ASN A 212 -7.76 15.73 8.23
N GLY A 213 -7.19 15.03 9.22
CA GLY A 213 -7.29 13.57 9.34
C GLY A 213 -8.69 13.02 9.59
N SER A 214 -9.74 13.83 9.72
CA SER A 214 -11.12 13.35 9.89
C SER A 214 -11.60 12.51 8.72
N SER A 215 -11.37 12.93 7.48
CA SER A 215 -11.75 12.18 6.27
C SER A 215 -10.95 10.88 6.16
N LEU A 216 -9.66 10.90 6.52
CA LEU A 216 -8.83 9.69 6.59
C LEU A 216 -9.37 8.69 7.62
N LYS A 217 -9.72 9.15 8.82
CA LYS A 217 -10.32 8.29 9.86
C LYS A 217 -11.61 7.65 9.37
N THR A 218 -12.46 8.39 8.66
CA THR A 218 -13.69 7.85 8.06
C THR A 218 -13.36 6.79 7.02
N LEU A 219 -12.44 7.07 6.09
CA LEU A 219 -12.00 6.09 5.09
C LEU A 219 -11.47 4.81 5.74
N THR A 220 -10.58 4.93 6.73
CA THR A 220 -10.00 3.79 7.45
C THR A 220 -11.06 3.00 8.20
N HIS A 221 -12.00 3.67 8.87
CA HIS A 221 -13.09 2.99 9.56
C HIS A 221 -13.99 2.22 8.60
N THR A 222 -14.34 2.82 7.46
CA THR A 222 -15.24 2.21 6.46
C THR A 222 -14.58 1.08 5.69
N THR A 223 -13.31 1.24 5.31
CA THR A 223 -12.65 0.38 4.31
C THR A 223 -11.52 -0.47 4.86
N GLY A 224 -11.05 -0.16 6.07
CA GLY A 224 -9.85 -0.75 6.64
C GLY A 224 -8.54 -0.28 5.99
N ILE A 225 -8.58 0.57 4.96
CA ILE A 225 -7.38 1.08 4.29
C ILE A 225 -6.76 2.20 5.14
N GLU A 226 -5.47 2.11 5.38
CA GLU A 226 -4.66 3.19 5.94
C GLU A 226 -3.74 3.76 4.87
N ILE A 227 -3.52 5.07 4.91
CA ILE A 227 -2.66 5.78 3.96
C ILE A 227 -1.40 6.25 4.69
N GLY A 228 -0.24 6.06 4.05
CA GLY A 228 1.06 6.40 4.62
C GLY A 228 1.63 5.37 5.59
N THR A 229 0.85 4.35 5.95
CA THR A 229 1.26 3.21 6.78
C THR A 229 0.67 1.92 6.23
N GLU A 230 1.15 0.79 6.76
CA GLU A 230 0.55 -0.52 6.51
C GLU A 230 -0.80 -0.63 7.20
N TRP A 231 -1.76 -1.26 6.54
CA TRP A 231 -3.02 -1.66 7.14
C TRP A 231 -3.14 -3.18 7.17
N GLY A 232 -3.97 -3.67 8.08
CA GLY A 232 -4.25 -5.09 8.18
C GLY A 232 -5.50 -5.39 8.96
N PHE A 233 -6.11 -6.52 8.64
CA PHE A 233 -7.28 -7.02 9.35
C PHE A 233 -7.45 -8.52 9.17
N ASN A 234 -8.34 -9.08 9.98
CA ASN A 234 -8.75 -10.47 9.86
C ASN A 234 -9.68 -10.64 8.64
N VAL A 235 -9.32 -11.54 7.72
CA VAL A 235 -10.08 -11.93 6.53
C VAL A 235 -10.65 -13.33 6.78
N TRP A 236 -11.90 -13.58 6.38
CA TRP A 236 -12.57 -14.88 6.59
C TRP A 236 -12.68 -15.32 8.06
N GLY A 237 -12.84 -14.37 8.99
CA GLY A 237 -12.82 -14.62 10.43
C GLY A 237 -11.38 -14.64 10.98
N ALA A 238 -11.14 -15.31 12.10
CA ALA A 238 -9.82 -15.30 12.78
C ALA A 238 -8.72 -16.05 12.02
N SER A 239 -9.06 -16.84 11.00
CA SER A 239 -8.13 -17.74 10.31
C SER A 239 -7.31 -17.04 9.20
N GLY A 240 -7.84 -15.99 8.57
CA GLY A 240 -7.11 -15.20 7.57
C GLY A 240 -6.67 -13.86 8.15
N LYS A 241 -5.44 -13.43 7.87
CA LYS A 241 -4.89 -12.11 8.18
C LYS A 241 -4.27 -11.54 6.92
N VAL A 242 -4.54 -10.27 6.66
CA VAL A 242 -3.91 -9.50 5.58
C VAL A 242 -3.07 -8.38 6.18
N SER A 243 -1.92 -8.11 5.57
CA SER A 243 -1.18 -6.86 5.72
C SER A 243 -0.94 -6.28 4.34
N ALA A 244 -1.12 -4.98 4.16
CA ALA A 244 -0.89 -4.31 2.89
C ALA A 244 -0.36 -2.91 3.13
N LYS A 245 0.46 -2.39 2.20
CA LYS A 245 1.01 -1.03 2.30
C LYS A 245 1.14 -0.42 0.91
N LEU A 246 0.54 0.75 0.72
CA LEU A 246 0.64 1.47 -0.54
C LEU A 246 2.08 1.93 -0.78
N SER A 247 2.48 2.08 -2.04
CA SER A 247 3.80 2.62 -2.37
C SER A 247 3.91 4.08 -1.94
N GLY A 248 5.06 4.49 -1.39
CA GLY A 248 5.27 5.88 -0.96
C GLY A 248 5.03 6.90 -2.06
N GLY A 249 5.37 6.58 -3.31
CA GLY A 249 5.11 7.45 -4.47
C GLY A 249 3.64 7.69 -4.79
N PHE A 250 2.77 6.75 -4.40
CA PHE A 250 1.32 6.92 -4.54
C PHE A 250 0.78 7.82 -3.43
N THR A 251 1.31 7.72 -2.21
CA THR A 251 0.80 8.37 -1.00
C THR A 251 1.54 9.64 -0.59
N HIS A 252 2.51 10.13 -1.37
CA HIS A 252 3.41 11.22 -0.98
C HIS A 252 4.20 10.93 0.32
N THR A 253 4.56 9.67 0.54
CA THR A 253 5.27 9.23 1.75
C THR A 253 6.60 8.55 1.47
N GLN A 254 7.31 8.97 0.41
CA GLN A 254 8.68 8.51 0.15
C GLN A 254 9.65 8.96 1.26
N THR A 255 9.41 10.15 1.84
CA THR A 255 10.24 10.75 2.89
C THR A 255 9.63 10.62 4.27
N SER A 256 8.32 10.86 4.42
CA SER A 256 7.60 10.81 5.70
C SER A 256 6.10 10.59 5.48
N SER A 257 5.40 10.02 6.47
CA SER A 257 3.93 9.97 6.51
C SER A 257 3.28 11.20 7.15
N GLU A 258 4.09 12.20 7.53
CA GLU A 258 3.62 13.48 8.03
C GLU A 258 2.66 14.17 7.04
N GLY A 259 1.64 14.82 7.58
CA GLY A 259 0.59 15.48 6.80
C GLY A 259 -0.68 14.65 6.61
N TRP A 260 -0.65 13.33 6.79
CA TRP A 260 -1.85 12.49 6.58
C TRP A 260 -2.89 12.58 7.69
N THR A 261 -2.44 12.73 8.94
CA THR A 261 -3.30 12.81 10.13
C THR A 261 -3.52 14.25 10.60
N THR A 262 -2.49 15.07 10.48
CA THR A 262 -2.46 16.46 10.91
C THR A 262 -1.82 17.30 9.83
N SER A 263 -2.43 18.44 9.52
CA SER A 263 -1.87 19.41 8.58
C SER A 263 -0.93 20.39 9.29
N THR A 264 0.11 20.85 8.60
CA THR A 264 1.08 21.82 9.11
C THR A 264 1.12 23.04 8.21
N ALA A 265 0.98 24.24 8.79
CA ALA A 265 1.15 25.49 8.06
C ALA A 265 2.64 25.83 7.91
N PHE A 266 3.02 26.38 6.75
CA PHE A 266 4.36 26.86 6.48
C PHE A 266 4.32 28.16 5.65
N GLU A 267 5.39 28.94 5.74
CA GLU A 267 5.47 30.24 5.08
C GLU A 267 6.25 30.13 3.77
N ILE A 268 5.72 30.77 2.74
CA ILE A 268 6.39 30.93 1.45
C ILE A 268 6.73 32.42 1.29
N ASN A 269 8.03 32.71 1.28
CA ASN A 269 8.54 34.06 1.08
C ASN A 269 9.11 34.19 -0.33
N ALA A 270 8.76 35.27 -1.03
CA ALA A 270 9.23 35.52 -2.39
C ALA A 270 9.62 36.97 -2.59
N THR A 271 10.71 37.20 -3.31
CA THR A 271 11.05 38.52 -3.83
C THR A 271 10.58 38.60 -5.27
N VAL A 272 9.58 39.43 -5.53
CA VAL A 272 9.02 39.65 -6.86
C VAL A 272 9.73 40.83 -7.52
N PRO A 273 10.43 40.64 -8.65
CA PRO A 273 11.14 41.71 -9.33
C PRO A 273 10.22 42.86 -9.77
N ALA A 274 10.80 44.03 -9.99
CA ALA A 274 10.11 45.19 -10.53
C ALA A 274 9.32 44.83 -11.81
N HIS A 275 8.07 45.30 -11.89
CA HIS A 275 7.17 45.10 -13.04
C HIS A 275 6.88 43.64 -13.41
N LYS A 276 6.94 42.72 -12.43
CA LYS A 276 6.62 41.31 -12.63
C LYS A 276 5.47 40.82 -11.76
N ALA A 277 4.80 39.79 -12.25
CA ALA A 277 3.85 38.97 -11.51
C ALA A 277 4.44 37.58 -11.27
N VAL A 278 4.19 37.03 -10.08
CA VAL A 278 4.58 35.68 -9.67
C VAL A 278 3.36 34.95 -9.12
N ALA A 279 3.19 33.70 -9.53
CA ALA A 279 2.23 32.77 -8.98
C ALA A 279 2.97 31.58 -8.37
N VAL A 280 2.44 31.11 -7.24
CA VAL A 280 2.99 29.99 -6.48
C VAL A 280 1.91 28.92 -6.35
N TYR A 281 2.28 27.69 -6.71
CA TYR A 281 1.39 26.54 -6.68
C TYR A 281 1.95 25.41 -5.82
N LEU A 282 1.04 24.68 -5.18
CA LEU A 282 1.30 23.35 -4.63
C LEU A 282 0.50 22.31 -5.41
N VAL A 283 0.89 21.05 -5.27
CA VAL A 283 0.07 19.92 -5.76
C VAL A 283 -0.87 19.49 -4.65
N GLN A 284 -2.17 19.46 -4.94
CA GLN A 284 -3.16 18.77 -4.11
C GLN A 284 -3.59 17.49 -4.83
N SER A 285 -3.58 16.38 -4.09
CA SER A 285 -4.01 15.06 -4.56
C SER A 285 -5.32 14.68 -3.88
N ASP A 286 -6.35 14.35 -4.67
CA ASP A 286 -7.62 13.80 -4.20
C ASP A 286 -7.64 12.28 -4.48
N TYR A 287 -8.07 11.47 -3.52
CA TYR A 287 -8.07 10.00 -3.62
C TYR A 287 -9.49 9.45 -3.57
N LYS A 288 -9.78 8.53 -4.48
CA LYS A 288 -11.10 7.95 -4.66
C LYS A 288 -11.04 6.42 -4.73
N LEU A 289 -11.77 5.76 -3.85
CA LEU A 289 -11.89 4.29 -3.85
C LEU A 289 -13.14 3.85 -4.61
N LEU A 290 -12.93 3.07 -5.68
CA LEU A 290 -13.95 2.60 -6.60
C LEU A 290 -13.99 1.08 -6.67
N ARG A 291 -15.20 0.52 -6.78
CA ARG A 291 -15.44 -0.86 -7.21
C ARG A 291 -15.11 -1.02 -8.69
N GLU A 292 -15.06 -2.26 -9.17
CA GLU A 292 -14.81 -2.57 -10.58
C GLU A 292 -15.81 -1.89 -11.54
N ASN A 293 -17.09 -1.82 -11.14
CA ASN A 293 -18.15 -1.15 -11.89
C ASN A 293 -18.12 0.40 -11.83
N GLY A 294 -17.12 1.00 -11.16
CA GLY A 294 -16.96 2.45 -11.04
C GLY A 294 -17.79 3.11 -9.92
N THR A 295 -18.56 2.34 -9.15
CA THR A 295 -19.25 2.90 -7.97
C THR A 295 -18.26 3.16 -6.84
N GLN A 296 -18.48 4.26 -6.13
CA GLN A 296 -17.63 4.67 -5.02
C GLN A 296 -17.95 3.88 -3.74
N VAL A 297 -16.91 3.61 -2.94
CA VAL A 297 -17.01 2.80 -1.72
C VAL A 297 -17.06 3.66 -0.46
N ALA A 298 -16.26 4.72 -0.42
CA ALA A 298 -16.09 5.58 0.75
C ALA A 298 -15.84 7.03 0.34
N THR A 299 -15.86 7.95 1.32
CA THR A 299 -15.55 9.37 1.10
C THR A 299 -14.19 9.57 0.45
N ASP A 300 -14.08 10.60 -0.38
CA ASP A 300 -12.80 11.06 -0.89
C ASP A 300 -11.94 11.60 0.26
N ILE A 301 -10.63 11.48 0.10
CA ILE A 301 -9.63 12.09 0.98
C ILE A 301 -8.69 12.94 0.12
N SER A 302 -8.03 13.92 0.71
CA SER A 302 -7.11 14.79 -0.03
C SER A 302 -5.76 14.87 0.67
N TYR A 303 -4.72 15.29 -0.03
CA TYR A 303 -3.41 15.60 0.55
C TYR A 303 -2.76 16.72 -0.24
N THR A 304 -2.29 17.75 0.45
CA THR A 304 -1.47 18.81 -0.17
C THR A 304 0.00 18.50 0.03
N ASP A 305 0.72 18.31 -1.07
CA ASP A 305 2.17 18.19 -1.08
C ASP A 305 2.81 19.55 -0.79
N GLY A 306 3.42 19.67 0.38
CA GLY A 306 4.16 20.84 0.81
C GLY A 306 5.67 20.72 0.62
N ASP A 307 6.17 19.56 0.15
CA ASP A 307 7.61 19.36 -0.07
C ASP A 307 8.06 19.97 -1.42
N ASN A 308 7.14 20.15 -2.37
CA ASN A 308 7.40 20.73 -3.67
C ASN A 308 6.59 22.01 -3.91
N VAL A 309 7.27 23.12 -4.18
CA VAL A 309 6.67 24.43 -4.49
C VAL A 309 6.95 24.81 -5.94
N TYR A 310 5.90 25.10 -6.70
CA TYR A 310 5.99 25.42 -8.12
C TYR A 310 5.79 26.92 -8.35
N TRP A 311 6.65 27.50 -9.17
CA TRP A 311 6.69 28.93 -9.41
C TRP A 311 6.42 29.23 -10.87
N SER A 312 5.65 30.28 -11.12
CA SER A 312 5.50 30.86 -12.45
C SER A 312 5.67 32.38 -12.38
N GLU A 313 6.26 32.95 -13.43
CA GLU A 313 6.56 34.37 -13.52
C GLU A 313 6.04 34.95 -14.85
N TYR A 314 5.55 36.19 -14.81
CA TYR A 314 5.20 36.97 -16.00
C TYR A 314 5.66 38.44 -15.88
N PRO A 315 6.22 39.06 -16.92
CA PRO A 315 6.71 38.40 -18.14
C PRO A 315 7.80 37.38 -17.82
N PRO A 316 7.92 36.30 -18.61
CA PRO A 316 8.94 35.28 -18.37
C PRO A 316 10.33 35.91 -18.44
N ALA A 317 11.27 35.38 -17.65
CA ALA A 317 12.67 35.78 -17.73
C ALA A 317 13.17 35.67 -19.18
N ARG A 318 13.80 36.72 -19.70
CA ARG A 318 14.47 36.66 -21.00
C ARG A 318 15.64 35.69 -20.87
N GLU A 319 15.60 34.58 -21.60
CA GLU A 319 16.80 33.79 -21.85
C GLU A 319 17.81 34.70 -22.57
N CYS A 320 18.97 34.93 -21.97
CA CYS A 320 20.05 35.61 -22.66
C CYS A 320 20.65 34.63 -23.67
N GLU A 321 20.22 34.68 -24.93
CA GLU A 321 20.97 34.07 -26.03
C GLU A 321 22.31 34.80 -26.16
N VAL A 322 23.35 34.25 -25.55
CA VAL A 322 24.73 34.70 -25.78
C VAL A 322 25.11 34.27 -27.20
N THR A 323 24.90 35.14 -28.16
CA THR A 323 25.47 34.96 -29.51
C THR A 323 26.98 35.23 -29.43
N CYS A 324 27.75 34.18 -29.17
CA CYS A 324 29.20 34.22 -29.32
C CYS A 324 29.56 34.46 -30.79
N LYS A 325 29.95 35.68 -31.16
CA LYS A 325 30.57 35.96 -32.45
C LYS A 325 31.99 35.38 -32.45
N PRO A 326 32.35 34.47 -33.36
CA PRO A 326 33.73 34.01 -33.51
C PRO A 326 34.64 35.20 -33.84
N LEU A 327 35.81 35.26 -33.21
CA LEU A 327 36.84 36.25 -33.57
C LEU A 327 37.26 36.02 -35.03
N PRO A 328 37.41 37.09 -35.83
CA PRO A 328 37.88 36.96 -37.20
C PRO A 328 39.29 36.38 -37.21
N ALA A 329 39.53 35.44 -38.13
CA ALA A 329 40.83 34.81 -38.29
C ALA A 329 41.91 35.88 -38.56
N PRO A 330 43.11 35.75 -37.94
CA PRO A 330 44.19 36.69 -38.19
C PRO A 330 44.54 36.67 -39.69
N GLY A 331 44.58 37.87 -40.27
CA GLY A 331 44.86 38.09 -41.68
C GLY A 331 46.20 37.50 -42.12
N SER A 332 46.20 37.03 -43.37
CA SER A 332 47.28 36.43 -44.17
C SER A 332 48.68 36.96 -43.91
#